data_AF-A0A0C3D3F7-F1
#
_entry.id   AF-A0A0C3D3F7-F1
#
_cell.length_a   1.000
_cell.length_b   1.000
_cell.length_c   1.000
_cell.angle_alpha   90.00
_cell.angle_beta   90.00
_cell.angle_gamma   90.00
#
_symmetry.space_group_name_H-M   'P 1'
#
loop_
_entity.id
_entity.type
_entity.pdbx_description
1 polymer ?
#
loop_
_entity_poly.entity_id
_entity_poly.type
_entity_poly.pdbx_seq_one_letter_code
_entity_poly.pdbx_strand_id
1 'polypeptide(L)' 'CEWPGCNGRFQRQEHLKRHEKTHMNAETYICRFCNRPFGRSDNLKSHTRLHTK' A
#
# COMPACT_ATOMS: atom_id res chain seq x y z
N CYS A 1 -9.38 11.82 5.51
CA CYS A 1 -8.10 12.31 4.96
C CYS A 1 -8.26 13.80 4.83
N GLU A 2 -7.24 14.57 5.18
CA GLU A 2 -7.26 16.04 5.00
C GLU A 2 -6.59 16.45 3.67
N TRP A 3 -6.40 15.49 2.75
CA TRP A 3 -5.74 15.74 1.48
C TRP A 3 -6.67 16.49 0.50
N PRO A 4 -6.18 17.54 -0.18
CA PRO A 4 -7.00 18.32 -1.12
C PRO A 4 -7.60 17.43 -2.23
N GLY A 5 -8.93 17.42 -2.36
CA GLY A 5 -9.63 16.59 -3.35
C GLY A 5 -9.80 15.10 -2.98
N CYS A 6 -9.37 14.69 -1.79
CA CYS A 6 -9.59 13.34 -1.26
C CYS A 6 -10.81 13.31 -0.33
N ASN A 7 -11.76 12.42 -0.60
CA ASN A 7 -12.96 12.24 0.25
C ASN A 7 -12.90 10.97 1.12
N GLY A 8 -11.71 10.43 1.37
CA GLY A 8 -11.50 9.22 2.16
C GLY A 8 -11.82 9.41 3.64
N ARG A 9 -12.95 8.88 4.10
CA ARG A 9 -13.32 8.81 5.53
C ARG A 9 -13.01 7.43 6.10
N PHE A 10 -12.32 7.39 7.22
CA PHE A 10 -11.92 6.15 7.89
C PHE A 10 -12.31 6.21 9.36
N GLN A 11 -12.94 5.15 9.85
CA GLN A 11 -13.34 5.02 11.26
C GLN A 11 -12.16 4.71 12.19
N ARG A 12 -11.04 4.23 11.63
CA ARG A 12 -9.86 3.82 12.39
C ARG A 12 -8.63 4.58 11.96
N GLN A 13 -7.83 5.00 12.94
CA GLN A 13 -6.64 5.82 12.70
C GLN A 13 -5.58 5.06 11.89
N GLU A 14 -5.41 3.74 12.09
CA GLU A 14 -4.46 2.95 11.31
C GLU A 14 -4.83 2.90 9.82
N HIS A 15 -6.13 2.94 9.50
CA HIS A 15 -6.61 2.96 8.13
C HIS A 15 -6.42 4.32 7.47
N LEU A 16 -6.66 5.41 8.21
CA LEU A 16 -6.38 6.77 7.75
C LEU A 16 -4.88 6.93 7.46
N LYS A 17 -4.02 6.56 8.41
CA LYS A 17 -2.55 6.68 8.28
C LYS A 17 -1.99 5.86 7.12
N ARG A 18 -2.58 4.69 6.84
CA ARG A 18 -2.24 3.88 5.65
C ARG A 18 -2.71 4.55 4.36
N HIS A 19 -3.91 5.10 4.36
CA HIS A 19 -4.45 5.78 3.20
C HIS A 19 -3.66 7.06 2.88
N GLU A 20 -3.20 7.81 3.87
CA GLU A 20 -2.39 9.01 3.64
C GLU A 20 -1.06 8.71 2.92
N LYS A 21 -0.50 7.51 3.12
CA LYS A 21 0.67 7.03 2.38
C LYS A 21 0.41 6.89 0.86
N THR A 22 -0.83 6.66 0.43
CA THR A 22 -1.14 6.58 -1.00
C THR A 22 -0.99 7.92 -1.71
N HIS A 23 -1.13 9.03 -0.97
CA HIS A 23 -0.96 10.37 -1.53
C HIS A 23 0.51 10.77 -1.66
N MET A 24 1.36 10.29 -0.76
CA MET A 24 2.80 10.61 -0.75
C MET A 24 3.63 9.77 -1.72
N ASN A 25 3.02 9.10 -2.71
CA ASN A 25 3.69 8.10 -3.56
C ASN A 25 4.54 7.15 -2.73
N ALA A 26 4.03 6.71 -1.56
CA ALA A 26 4.81 5.89 -0.65
C ALA A 26 5.36 4.70 -1.41
N GLU A 27 6.69 4.63 -1.42
CA GLU A 27 7.51 3.65 -2.12
C GLU A 27 6.74 2.36 -2.33
N THR A 28 6.29 2.18 -3.58
CA THR A 28 5.60 0.96 -3.96
C THR A 28 6.48 -0.20 -3.54
N TYR A 29 5.92 -1.15 -2.81
CA TYR A 29 6.62 -2.36 -2.44
C TYR A 29 6.76 -3.21 -3.71
N ILE A 30 7.91 -3.11 -4.38
CA ILE A 30 8.14 -3.80 -5.64
C ILE A 30 8.56 -5.25 -5.36
N CYS A 31 7.90 -6.19 -6.02
CA CYS A 31 8.29 -7.58 -5.97
C CYS A 31 9.61 -7.81 -6.70
N ARG A 32 10.62 -8.37 -6.03
CA ARG A 32 11.94 -8.63 -6.63
C ARG A 32 11.93 -9.72 -7.71
N PHE A 33 10.91 -10.56 -7.75
CA PHE A 33 10.82 -11.67 -8.72
C PHE A 33 10.20 -11.25 -10.06
N CYS A 34 9.18 -10.37 -10.02
CA CYS A 34 8.42 -9.97 -11.22
C CYS A 34 8.27 -8.46 -11.38
N ASN A 35 8.98 -7.68 -10.56
CA ASN A 35 8.98 -6.23 -10.54
C ASN A 35 7.59 -5.56 -10.43
N ARG A 36 6.58 -6.30 -9.95
CA ARG A 36 5.22 -5.80 -9.79
C ARG A 36 5.13 -4.88 -8.57
N PRO A 37 4.60 -3.65 -8.71
CA PRO A 37 4.44 -2.72 -7.60
C PRO A 37 3.23 -3.10 -6.74
N PHE A 38 3.39 -3.02 -5.41
CA PHE A 38 2.31 -3.18 -4.44
C PHE A 38 2.20 -1.94 -3.56
N GLY A 39 0.99 -1.47 -3.31
CA GLY A 39 0.77 -0.34 -2.39
C GLY A 39 0.96 -0.69 -0.91
N ARG A 40 1.24 -1.96 -0.58
CA ARG A 40 1.36 -2.45 0.80
C ARG A 40 2.37 -3.59 0.94
N SER A 41 3.10 -3.60 2.05
CA SER A 41 4.12 -4.62 2.35
C SER A 41 3.52 -6.00 2.66
N ASP A 42 2.35 -6.06 3.29
CA ASP A 42 1.66 -7.33 3.57
C ASP A 42 1.13 -7.99 2.29
N ASN A 43 0.63 -7.18 1.34
CA ASN A 43 0.28 -7.67 0.02
C ASN A 43 1.50 -8.20 -0.73
N LEU A 44 2.63 -7.47 -0.70
CA LEU A 44 3.88 -7.94 -1.28
C LEU A 44 4.32 -9.27 -0.63
N LYS A 45 4.33 -9.36 0.70
CA LYS A 45 4.79 -10.55 1.43
C LYS A 45 3.95 -11.79 1.13
N SER A 46 2.64 -11.63 0.98
CA SER A 46 1.77 -12.73 0.54
C SER A 46 2.00 -13.09 -0.92
N HIS A 47 2.21 -12.09 -1.79
CA HIS A 47 2.52 -12.30 -3.19
C HIS A 47 3.87 -13.01 -3.39
N THR A 48 4.92 -12.65 -2.66
CA THR A 48 6.24 -13.28 -2.78
C THR A 48 6.22 -14.76 -2.44
N ARG A 49 5.30 -15.20 -1.57
CA ARG A 49 5.10 -16.64 -1.28
C ARG A 49 4.63 -17.43 -2.48
N LEU A 50 3.97 -16.80 -3.46
CA LEU A 50 3.54 -17.46 -4.70
C LEU A 50 4.72 -17.75 -5.64
N HIS A 51 5.82 -16.99 -5.54
CA HIS A 51 7.03 -17.22 -6.34
C HIS A 51 7.94 -18.30 -5.77
N THR A 52 7.78 -18.64 -4.49
CA THR A 52 8.59 -19.66 -3.80
C THR A 52 7.97 -21.07 -3.87
N LYS A 53 6.81 -21.22 -4.50
CA LYS A 53 6.12 -22.52 -4.64
C LYS A 53 6.42 -23.13 -6.01
#